data_AF-A0AAV1F2I2-F1
#
_entry.id   AF-A0AAV1F2I2-F1
#
_cell.length_a   1.000
_cell.length_b   1.000
_cell.length_c   1.000
_cell.angle_alpha   90.00
_cell.angle_beta   90.00
_cell.angle_gamma   90.00
#
_symmetry.space_group_name_H-M   'P 1'
#
loop_
_entity.id
_entity.type
_entity.pdbx_description
1 polymer ?
#
loop_
_entity_poly.entity_id
_entity_poly.type
_entity_poly.pdbx_seq_one_letter_code
_entity_poly.pdbx_strand_id
1 'polypeptide(L)'
;MQTSRHSTYSVRSTSSRPSAITRASGPVYKASSIHGGAGASRISVSSSTRLGSGMGMGMGMGMGSGAGGLTTSVQVSGSGADIMGNEKFAMQNLNDRLASYLETVRNLEQANHKLEIKIKEALEKSGPDFRDYSKYQAILDDLRKKVFDATTDNARLVLQIDNARLAADDFRVKYESELAIRQSVEADIVGLRKLIDDTNMSRMNLESEIETLKEELIHLKKNHENEVMELRNQIAQSGVHVDVDAPKGQDLAQIMAEIRAKYEKMAQKNQEELKAWHESQITEVQTQVTQNTEALKGAQTEVNDLRRQIQTLEIELESQRSLKASLEGTLRDTEIRYNMEIESLNSVLLGLEAELTQLRNNIQLQSQEYEALLNTKMKLEAEIATYRRLLDGEDFTLQDALDQKSVKTKVMTVTQTLVDGKVVSSSTETKNL
;
A
#
# COMPACT_ATOMS: atom_id res chain seq x y z
N MET A 1 -24.98 39.21 63.13
CA MET A 1 -24.16 37.99 63.08
C MET A 1 -23.51 37.92 61.71
N GLN A 2 -22.20 38.14 61.66
CA GLN A 2 -21.38 38.03 60.44
C GLN A 2 -21.23 36.54 60.09
N THR A 3 -21.39 36.18 58.82
CA THR A 3 -20.91 34.88 58.31
C THR A 3 -19.95 35.14 57.16
N SER A 4 -18.67 35.13 57.52
CA SER A 4 -17.51 35.18 56.65
C SER A 4 -17.49 33.99 55.69
N ARG A 5 -17.29 34.24 54.39
CA ARG A 5 -16.97 33.21 53.39
C ARG A 5 -15.46 33.15 53.22
N HIS A 6 -14.82 32.10 53.73
CA HIS A 6 -13.44 31.77 53.39
C HIS A 6 -13.41 30.88 52.14
N SER A 7 -12.80 31.37 51.07
CA SER A 7 -12.41 30.57 49.90
C SER A 7 -10.93 30.22 50.03
N THR A 8 -10.63 28.94 50.17
CA THR A 8 -9.27 28.42 50.32
C THR A 8 -8.70 28.10 48.94
N TYR A 9 -7.70 28.84 48.49
CA TYR A 9 -6.93 28.50 47.28
C TYR A 9 -5.88 27.44 47.63
N SER A 10 -5.91 26.30 46.94
CA SER A 10 -4.86 25.27 46.97
C SER A 10 -4.05 25.36 45.67
N VAL A 11 -2.80 25.82 45.78
CA VAL A 11 -1.83 25.83 44.67
C VAL A 11 -1.10 24.50 44.66
N ARG A 12 -1.40 23.62 43.69
CA ARG A 12 -0.66 22.37 43.49
C ARG A 12 0.48 22.62 42.51
N SER A 13 1.69 22.78 43.04
CA SER A 13 2.93 22.78 42.28
C SER A 13 3.28 21.35 41.85
N THR A 14 3.18 21.06 40.55
CA THR A 14 3.72 19.83 39.98
C THR A 14 5.09 20.10 39.39
N SER A 15 6.12 19.73 40.14
CA SER A 15 7.51 19.65 39.69
C SER A 15 7.65 18.51 38.67
N SER A 16 8.03 18.83 37.43
CA SER A 16 8.42 17.87 36.41
C SER A 16 9.82 17.32 36.74
N ARG A 17 9.90 16.04 37.13
CA ARG A 17 11.15 15.26 37.08
C ARG A 17 11.32 14.73 35.65
N PRO A 18 12.54 14.70 35.09
CA PRO A 18 12.77 14.05 33.81
C PRO A 18 12.78 12.53 34.02
N SER A 19 11.84 11.84 33.40
CA SER A 19 11.83 10.38 33.32
C SER A 19 12.78 9.92 32.21
N ALA A 20 13.66 8.99 32.57
CA ALA A 20 14.64 8.38 31.70
C ALA A 20 13.96 7.64 30.54
N ILE A 21 14.38 7.97 29.31
CA ILE A 21 14.02 7.23 28.10
C ILE A 21 14.94 6.00 28.03
N THR A 22 14.39 4.82 28.34
CA THR A 22 14.96 3.56 27.90
C THR A 22 14.81 3.45 26.39
N ARG A 23 15.91 3.65 25.66
CA ARG A 23 16.03 3.36 24.22
C ARG A 23 15.91 1.85 24.01
N ALA A 24 14.76 1.38 23.53
CA ALA A 24 14.68 0.10 22.84
C ALA A 24 15.35 0.27 21.46
N SER A 25 16.37 -0.55 21.21
CA SER A 25 17.10 -0.56 19.95
C SER A 25 16.26 -1.23 18.86
N GLY A 26 15.76 -0.45 17.90
CA GLY A 26 15.24 -0.96 16.64
C GLY A 26 16.39 -1.42 15.71
N PRO A 27 16.11 -2.27 14.70
CA PRO A 27 17.16 -2.81 13.83
C PRO A 27 17.77 -1.69 13.00
N VAL A 28 19.11 -1.60 13.03
CA VAL A 28 19.89 -0.70 12.18
C VAL A 28 19.96 -1.32 10.79
N TYR A 29 19.24 -0.75 9.84
CA TYR A 29 19.52 -0.99 8.42
C TYR A 29 20.79 -0.21 8.06
N LYS A 30 21.93 -0.91 7.93
CA LYS A 30 23.12 -0.34 7.32
C LYS A 30 22.88 -0.24 5.81
N ALA A 31 22.87 0.98 5.29
CA ALA A 31 22.99 1.21 3.86
C ALA A 31 24.41 0.84 3.41
N SER A 32 24.52 -0.02 2.41
CA SER A 32 25.78 -0.28 1.70
C SER A 32 26.12 0.96 0.87
N SER A 33 27.12 1.73 1.29
CA SER A 33 27.67 2.83 0.50
C SER A 33 28.48 2.27 -0.67
N ILE A 34 27.99 2.46 -1.90
CA ILE A 34 28.77 2.26 -3.12
C ILE A 34 29.17 3.65 -3.62
N HIS A 35 30.46 3.94 -3.55
CA HIS A 35 31.06 5.12 -4.16
C HIS A 35 31.46 4.77 -5.59
N GLY A 36 30.76 5.33 -6.57
CA GLY A 36 31.02 5.12 -8.00
C GLY A 36 32.13 6.03 -8.50
N GLY A 37 33.36 5.53 -8.53
CA GLY A 37 34.45 6.09 -9.32
C GLY A 37 34.41 5.55 -10.75
N ALA A 38 34.69 6.42 -11.72
CA ALA A 38 34.75 6.10 -13.13
C ALA A 38 35.74 4.96 -13.44
N GLY A 39 35.32 3.98 -14.24
CA GLY A 39 36.21 2.96 -14.80
C GLY A 39 35.61 1.57 -14.78
N ALA A 40 35.52 0.96 -15.96
CA ALA A 40 34.94 -0.34 -16.22
C ALA A 40 35.47 -1.48 -15.31
N SER A 41 34.56 -2.30 -14.76
CA SER A 41 34.61 -3.78 -14.78
C SER A 41 33.43 -4.39 -14.02
N ARG A 42 32.73 -5.30 -14.70
CA ARG A 42 31.87 -6.40 -14.21
C ARG A 42 32.06 -6.74 -12.72
N ILE A 43 30.97 -6.69 -11.95
CA ILE A 43 30.90 -7.19 -10.57
C ILE A 43 29.78 -8.24 -10.52
N SER A 44 30.16 -9.51 -10.39
CA SER A 44 29.28 -10.60 -9.98
C SER A 44 29.30 -10.68 -8.46
N VAL A 45 28.13 -10.61 -7.81
CA VAL A 45 27.98 -10.92 -6.39
C VAL A 45 27.03 -12.10 -6.23
N SER A 46 27.60 -13.25 -5.91
CA SER A 46 26.85 -14.39 -5.38
C SER A 46 26.64 -14.19 -3.89
N SER A 47 25.38 -14.25 -3.45
CA SER A 47 25.07 -14.44 -2.03
C SER A 47 24.16 -15.65 -1.87
N SER A 48 24.66 -16.59 -1.07
CA SER A 48 24.03 -17.84 -0.72
C SER A 48 22.94 -17.63 0.32
N THR A 49 21.73 -18.11 0.06
CA THR A 49 20.75 -18.43 1.10
C THR A 49 20.46 -19.93 1.05
N ARG A 50 20.85 -20.61 2.12
CA ARG A 50 20.38 -21.95 2.46
C ARG A 50 19.05 -21.78 3.18
N LEU A 51 17.97 -22.30 2.61
CA LEU A 51 16.82 -22.77 3.38
C LEU A 51 16.32 -24.04 2.71
N GLY A 52 16.30 -25.12 3.48
CA GLY A 52 16.01 -26.47 3.01
C GLY A 52 14.52 -26.74 2.81
N SER A 53 14.29 -27.74 1.96
CA SER A 53 13.14 -28.67 1.85
C SER A 53 12.97 -28.91 0.34
N GLY A 54 13.47 -29.97 -0.28
CA GLY A 54 13.33 -31.36 0.14
C GLY A 54 12.26 -32.04 -0.71
N MET A 55 12.46 -32.16 -2.03
CA MET A 55 11.83 -33.17 -2.90
C MET A 55 12.44 -33.06 -4.32
N GLY A 56 13.55 -33.74 -4.58
CA GLY A 56 14.17 -33.81 -5.91
C GLY A 56 14.06 -35.23 -6.46
N MET A 57 13.10 -35.47 -7.37
CA MET A 57 13.15 -36.60 -8.29
C MET A 57 13.90 -36.16 -9.54
N GLY A 58 15.17 -36.56 -9.64
CA GLY A 58 15.99 -36.40 -10.83
C GLY A 58 16.70 -37.72 -11.12
N MET A 59 16.13 -38.53 -12.03
CA MET A 59 16.71 -39.77 -12.48
C MET A 59 17.67 -39.47 -13.65
N GLY A 60 18.90 -39.09 -13.32
CA GLY A 60 20.01 -38.96 -14.27
C GLY A 60 20.91 -40.18 -14.17
N MET A 61 20.74 -41.15 -15.07
CA MET A 61 21.67 -42.27 -15.26
C MET A 61 22.72 -41.85 -16.28
N GLY A 62 23.88 -41.44 -15.78
CA GLY A 62 25.10 -41.24 -16.55
C GLY A 62 26.28 -41.69 -15.71
N MET A 63 26.78 -42.90 -15.94
CA MET A 63 28.14 -43.25 -15.58
C MET A 63 28.65 -44.38 -16.48
N GLY A 64 29.63 -44.02 -17.31
CA GLY A 64 30.46 -44.96 -18.03
C GLY A 64 31.58 -45.51 -17.17
N SER A 65 32.04 -46.70 -17.55
CA SER A 65 33.33 -47.35 -17.32
C SER A 65 33.06 -48.83 -17.60
N GLY A 66 33.79 -49.59 -18.41
CA GLY A 66 35.13 -49.50 -18.95
C GLY A 66 35.60 -50.96 -19.09
N ALA A 67 36.48 -51.21 -20.06
CA ALA A 67 37.21 -52.46 -20.29
C ALA A 67 36.49 -53.57 -21.08
N GLY A 68 37.08 -53.94 -22.23
CA GLY A 68 36.72 -55.16 -22.96
C GLY A 68 37.02 -55.07 -24.45
N GLY A 69 38.26 -54.74 -24.83
CA GLY A 69 38.70 -54.79 -26.22
C GLY A 69 38.86 -56.23 -26.70
N LEU A 70 38.38 -56.50 -27.93
CA LEU A 70 39.00 -57.49 -28.82
C LEU A 70 38.65 -57.12 -30.27
N THR A 71 39.62 -56.50 -30.93
CA THR A 71 39.66 -56.32 -32.38
C THR A 71 40.35 -57.52 -33.00
N THR A 72 39.63 -58.42 -33.68
CA THR A 72 40.25 -59.43 -34.56
C THR A 72 40.20 -58.95 -36.00
N SER A 73 41.28 -58.29 -36.43
CA SER A 73 41.63 -58.05 -37.81
C SER A 73 42.30 -59.30 -38.39
N VAL A 74 41.62 -60.04 -39.27
CA VAL A 74 42.26 -61.03 -40.14
C VAL A 74 42.66 -60.35 -41.44
N GLN A 75 43.96 -60.26 -41.65
CA GLN A 75 44.58 -59.85 -42.90
C GLN A 75 44.36 -60.95 -43.96
N VAL A 76 43.80 -60.58 -45.10
CA VAL A 76 43.84 -61.39 -46.32
C VAL A 76 45.17 -61.13 -47.01
N SER A 77 46.07 -62.11 -46.96
CA SER A 77 47.23 -62.20 -47.86
C SER A 77 46.96 -63.32 -48.85
N GLY A 78 47.00 -62.96 -50.13
CA GLY A 78 46.68 -63.86 -51.23
C GLY A 78 47.76 -64.91 -51.50
N SER A 79 47.33 -66.02 -52.08
CA SER A 79 48.05 -66.75 -53.13
C SER A 79 47.11 -67.83 -53.65
N GLY A 80 46.74 -67.72 -54.92
CA GLY A 80 46.01 -68.77 -55.62
C GLY A 80 46.97 -69.90 -55.98
N ALA A 81 46.65 -71.11 -55.50
CA ALA A 81 46.90 -72.41 -56.13
C ALA A 81 46.64 -73.48 -55.06
N ASP A 82 45.42 -74.03 -55.05
CA ASP A 82 45.16 -75.47 -54.87
C ASP A 82 43.66 -75.71 -54.73
N ILE A 83 43.08 -75.95 -55.89
CA ILE A 83 41.72 -76.42 -56.13
C ILE A 83 41.65 -77.90 -55.68
N MET A 84 40.53 -78.29 -55.05
CA MET A 84 40.06 -79.68 -54.78
C MET A 84 40.30 -80.35 -53.41
N GLY A 85 40.80 -79.65 -52.38
CA GLY A 85 40.89 -80.17 -50.98
C GLY A 85 40.07 -79.41 -49.92
N ASN A 86 39.57 -78.22 -50.25
CA ASN A 86 39.11 -77.22 -49.26
C ASN A 86 37.59 -77.26 -48.96
N GLU A 87 36.76 -77.83 -49.84
CA GLU A 87 35.30 -77.89 -49.63
C GLU A 87 34.89 -78.81 -48.49
N LYS A 88 35.58 -79.95 -48.31
CA LYS A 88 35.29 -80.89 -47.22
C LYS A 88 35.66 -80.31 -45.86
N PHE A 89 36.78 -79.58 -45.78
CA PHE A 89 37.21 -78.90 -44.56
C PHE A 89 36.33 -77.68 -44.25
N ALA A 90 35.90 -76.95 -45.29
CA ALA A 90 34.91 -75.88 -45.15
C ALA A 90 33.54 -76.40 -44.67
N MET A 91 33.07 -77.54 -45.19
CA MET A 91 31.83 -78.19 -44.74
C MET A 91 31.93 -78.76 -43.33
N GLN A 92 33.09 -79.30 -42.94
CA GLN A 92 33.32 -79.71 -41.55
C GLN A 92 33.32 -78.51 -40.60
N ASN A 93 34.00 -77.41 -40.94
CA ASN A 93 34.01 -76.20 -40.13
C ASN A 93 32.61 -75.56 -40.01
N LEU A 94 31.82 -75.59 -41.08
CA LEU A 94 30.41 -75.18 -41.06
C LEU A 94 29.56 -76.10 -40.18
N ASN A 95 29.75 -77.41 -40.25
CA ASN A 95 29.05 -78.36 -39.40
C ASN A 95 29.45 -78.24 -37.92
N ASP A 96 30.72 -77.99 -37.61
CA ASP A 96 31.19 -77.74 -36.24
C ASP A 96 30.64 -76.41 -35.70
N ARG A 97 30.53 -75.40 -36.56
CA ARG A 97 29.87 -74.13 -36.23
C ARG A 97 28.36 -74.29 -36.04
N LEU A 98 27.71 -75.16 -36.82
CA LEU A 98 26.29 -75.47 -36.68
C LEU A 98 26.03 -76.32 -35.43
N ALA A 99 26.92 -77.26 -35.10
CA ALA A 99 26.87 -78.04 -33.87
C ALA A 99 27.05 -77.15 -32.63
N SER A 100 28.03 -76.24 -32.63
CA SER A 100 28.18 -75.25 -31.55
C SER A 100 27.03 -74.25 -31.50
N TYR A 101 26.43 -73.89 -32.64
CA TYR A 101 25.21 -73.06 -32.65
C TYR A 101 24.00 -73.82 -32.07
N LEU A 102 23.81 -75.09 -32.43
CA LEU A 102 22.75 -75.93 -31.85
C LEU A 102 22.95 -76.16 -30.34
N GLU A 103 24.20 -76.31 -29.90
CA GLU A 103 24.53 -76.44 -28.49
C GLU A 103 24.27 -75.13 -27.72
N THR A 104 24.60 -73.97 -28.31
CA THR A 104 24.29 -72.66 -27.70
C THR A 104 22.78 -72.39 -27.68
N VAL A 105 22.04 -72.72 -28.74
CA VAL A 105 20.57 -72.64 -28.75
C VAL A 105 19.96 -73.52 -27.68
N ARG A 106 20.41 -74.78 -27.55
CA ARG A 106 19.92 -75.69 -26.50
C ARG A 106 20.21 -75.20 -25.08
N ASN A 107 21.38 -74.60 -24.87
CA ASN A 107 21.73 -73.98 -23.59
C ASN A 107 20.89 -72.74 -23.30
N LEU A 108 20.60 -71.92 -24.30
CA LEU A 108 19.73 -70.75 -24.19
C LEU A 108 18.27 -71.13 -23.95
N GLU A 109 17.76 -72.16 -24.61
CA GLU A 109 16.41 -72.71 -24.36
C GLU A 109 16.28 -73.22 -22.92
N GLN A 110 17.28 -73.96 -22.42
CA GLN A 110 17.28 -74.40 -21.03
C GLN A 110 17.39 -73.24 -20.03
N ALA A 111 18.17 -72.19 -20.35
CA ALA A 111 18.27 -71.00 -19.53
C ALA A 111 16.96 -70.21 -19.51
N ASN A 112 16.32 -70.02 -20.67
CA ASN A 112 15.01 -69.37 -20.78
C ASN A 112 13.93 -70.16 -20.03
N HIS A 113 13.90 -71.49 -20.18
CA HIS A 113 12.95 -72.32 -19.44
C HIS A 113 13.12 -72.19 -17.92
N LYS A 114 14.36 -72.14 -17.43
CA LYS A 114 14.64 -71.89 -16.01
C LYS A 114 14.23 -70.49 -15.56
N LEU A 115 14.40 -69.46 -16.41
CA LEU A 115 13.97 -68.09 -16.10
C LEU A 115 12.45 -67.97 -16.07
N GLU A 116 11.74 -68.61 -17.01
CA GLU A 116 10.28 -68.64 -17.02
C GLU A 116 9.71 -69.27 -15.75
N ILE A 117 10.29 -70.39 -15.28
CA ILE A 117 9.89 -71.02 -14.02
C ILE A 117 10.12 -70.06 -12.85
N LYS A 118 11.27 -69.39 -12.80
CA LYS A 118 11.58 -68.41 -11.73
C LYS A 118 10.64 -67.20 -11.76
N ILE A 119 10.25 -66.72 -12.95
CA ILE A 119 9.31 -65.60 -13.11
C ILE A 119 7.91 -66.03 -12.64
N LYS A 120 7.45 -67.23 -13.01
CA LYS A 120 6.18 -67.78 -12.54
C LYS A 120 6.17 -67.96 -11.02
N GLU A 121 7.23 -68.53 -10.47
CA GLU A 121 7.37 -68.71 -9.02
C GLU A 121 7.47 -67.36 -8.29
N ALA A 122 8.11 -66.35 -8.88
CA ALA A 122 8.15 -64.99 -8.33
C ALA A 122 6.79 -64.30 -8.38
N LEU A 123 6.01 -64.49 -9.45
CA LEU A 123 4.64 -63.97 -9.57
C LEU A 123 3.66 -64.68 -8.64
N GLU A 124 3.81 -65.98 -8.41
CA GLU A 124 2.99 -66.73 -7.45
C GLU A 124 3.33 -66.36 -6.00
N LYS A 125 4.62 -66.15 -5.69
CA LYS A 125 5.05 -65.66 -4.37
C LYS A 125 4.71 -64.19 -4.15
N SER A 126 4.75 -63.40 -5.21
CA SER A 126 4.29 -62.02 -5.22
C SER A 126 2.78 -62.00 -5.47
N GLY A 127 2.01 -62.53 -4.51
CA GLY A 127 0.55 -62.44 -4.53
C GLY A 127 0.06 -60.99 -4.72
N PRO A 128 -1.22 -60.78 -5.06
CA PRO A 128 -1.76 -59.43 -5.26
C PRO A 128 -1.48 -58.59 -4.01
N ASP A 129 -0.80 -57.45 -4.19
CA ASP A 129 -0.44 -56.54 -3.11
C ASP A 129 -1.70 -55.88 -2.55
N PHE A 130 -2.45 -56.64 -1.75
CA PHE A 130 -3.64 -56.19 -1.05
C PHE A 130 -3.22 -55.66 0.32
N ARG A 131 -2.62 -54.47 0.31
CA ARG A 131 -2.45 -53.70 1.54
C ARG A 131 -3.80 -53.04 1.87
N ASP A 132 -4.52 -53.60 2.84
CA ASP A 132 -5.82 -53.06 3.26
C ASP A 132 -5.68 -51.69 3.95
N TYR A 133 -5.80 -50.61 3.19
CA TYR A 133 -5.78 -49.23 3.70
C TYR A 133 -7.11 -48.76 4.31
N SER A 134 -8.14 -49.61 4.32
CA SER A 134 -9.50 -49.28 4.79
C SER A 134 -9.53 -48.70 6.20
N LYS A 135 -8.64 -49.14 7.10
CA LYS A 135 -8.55 -48.62 8.48
C LYS A 135 -8.12 -47.15 8.55
N TYR A 136 -7.31 -46.69 7.60
CA TYR A 136 -6.86 -45.31 7.52
C TYR A 136 -7.91 -44.40 6.88
N GLN A 137 -8.81 -44.95 6.07
CA GLN A 137 -9.86 -44.18 5.39
C GLN A 137 -10.77 -43.46 6.39
N ALA A 138 -11.21 -44.15 7.45
CA ALA A 138 -12.05 -43.56 8.48
C ALA A 138 -11.36 -42.40 9.24
N ILE A 139 -10.06 -42.56 9.53
CA ILE A 139 -9.26 -41.51 10.19
C ILE A 139 -9.07 -40.32 9.24
N LEU A 140 -8.83 -40.58 7.96
CA LEU A 140 -8.59 -39.57 6.95
C LEU A 140 -9.87 -38.78 6.64
N ASP A 141 -11.03 -39.42 6.67
CA ASP A 141 -12.33 -38.76 6.53
C ASP A 141 -12.68 -37.93 7.78
N ASP A 142 -12.36 -38.39 8.99
CA ASP A 142 -12.50 -37.57 10.22
C ASP A 142 -11.57 -36.34 10.19
N LEU A 143 -10.33 -36.49 9.73
CA LEU A 143 -9.39 -35.37 9.55
C LEU A 143 -9.89 -34.39 8.48
N ARG A 144 -10.38 -34.87 7.34
CA ARG A 144 -11.00 -34.02 6.30
C ARG A 144 -12.17 -33.24 6.86
N LYS A 145 -13.03 -33.88 7.65
CA LYS A 145 -14.17 -33.22 8.30
C LYS A 145 -13.71 -32.13 9.26
N LYS A 146 -12.73 -32.40 10.12
CA LYS A 146 -12.15 -31.40 11.03
C LYS A 146 -11.55 -30.21 10.29
N VAL A 147 -10.85 -30.45 9.18
CA VAL A 147 -10.31 -29.37 8.33
C VAL A 147 -11.45 -28.56 7.71
N PHE A 148 -12.50 -29.20 7.23
CA PHE A 148 -13.66 -28.52 6.66
C PHE A 148 -14.40 -27.67 7.69
N ASP A 149 -14.67 -28.23 8.87
CA ASP A 149 -15.32 -27.52 9.98
C ASP A 149 -14.48 -26.31 10.40
N ALA A 150 -13.17 -26.49 10.58
CA ALA A 150 -12.24 -25.40 10.91
C ALA A 150 -12.17 -24.32 9.82
N THR A 151 -12.24 -24.70 8.54
CA THR A 151 -12.26 -23.75 7.42
C THR A 151 -13.55 -22.94 7.40
N THR A 152 -14.68 -23.58 7.68
CA THR A 152 -16.00 -22.94 7.76
C THR A 152 -16.08 -21.99 8.95
N ASP A 153 -15.58 -22.41 10.11
CA ASP A 153 -15.50 -21.56 11.30
C ASP A 153 -14.56 -20.37 11.10
N ASN A 154 -13.43 -20.57 10.42
CA ASN A 154 -12.52 -19.47 10.08
C ASN A 154 -13.21 -18.46 9.16
N ALA A 155 -13.90 -18.91 8.12
CA ALA A 155 -14.69 -18.02 7.25
C ALA A 155 -15.77 -17.25 8.04
N ARG A 156 -16.46 -17.92 8.98
CA ARG A 156 -17.44 -17.27 9.86
C ARG A 156 -16.79 -16.20 10.76
N LEU A 157 -15.64 -16.48 11.34
CA LEU A 157 -14.90 -15.53 12.18
C LEU A 157 -14.41 -14.33 11.38
N VAL A 158 -13.90 -14.54 10.16
CA VAL A 158 -13.50 -13.45 9.26
C VAL A 158 -14.68 -12.51 8.98
N LEU A 159 -15.85 -13.07 8.66
CA LEU A 159 -17.07 -12.24 8.45
C LEU A 159 -17.47 -11.46 9.71
N GLN A 160 -17.36 -12.06 10.90
CA GLN A 160 -17.64 -11.35 12.15
C GLN A 160 -16.63 -10.24 12.43
N ILE A 161 -15.35 -10.45 12.11
CA ILE A 161 -14.31 -9.43 12.23
C ILE A 161 -14.60 -8.27 11.28
N ASP A 162 -14.94 -8.57 10.02
CA ASP A 162 -15.24 -7.53 9.04
C ASP A 162 -16.50 -6.76 9.42
N ASN A 163 -17.54 -7.44 9.90
CA ASN A 163 -18.75 -6.77 10.42
C ASN A 163 -18.43 -5.85 11.61
N ALA A 164 -17.64 -6.33 12.58
CA ALA A 164 -17.25 -5.55 13.74
C ALA A 164 -16.37 -4.33 13.35
N ARG A 165 -15.50 -4.49 12.35
CA ARG A 165 -14.70 -3.39 11.79
C ARG A 165 -15.57 -2.34 11.11
N LEU A 166 -16.50 -2.76 10.26
CA LEU A 166 -17.45 -1.84 9.61
C LEU A 166 -18.32 -1.09 10.62
N ALA A 167 -18.78 -1.76 11.68
CA ALA A 167 -19.52 -1.12 12.76
C ALA A 167 -18.65 -0.11 13.54
N ALA A 168 -17.39 -0.45 13.82
CA ALA A 168 -16.46 0.46 14.47
C ALA A 168 -16.18 1.70 13.61
N ASP A 169 -16.01 1.54 12.29
CA ASP A 169 -15.82 2.66 11.36
C ASP A 169 -17.07 3.54 11.26
N ASP A 170 -18.27 2.96 11.22
CA ASP A 170 -19.53 3.72 11.25
C ASP A 170 -19.66 4.54 12.55
N PHE A 171 -19.33 3.96 13.71
CA PHE A 171 -19.31 4.71 14.96
C PHE A 171 -18.22 5.78 15.00
N ARG A 172 -17.05 5.53 14.41
CA ARG A 172 -15.97 6.52 14.31
C ARG A 172 -16.42 7.74 13.50
N VAL A 173 -17.02 7.53 12.33
CA VAL A 173 -17.52 8.62 11.47
C VAL A 173 -18.63 9.40 12.19
N LYS A 174 -19.57 8.70 12.84
CA LYS A 174 -20.63 9.35 13.64
C LYS A 174 -20.05 10.19 14.77
N TYR A 175 -19.08 9.66 15.50
CA TYR A 175 -18.39 10.39 16.56
C TYR A 175 -17.68 11.64 16.03
N GLU A 176 -16.96 11.53 14.91
CA GLU A 176 -16.28 12.67 14.28
C GLU A 176 -17.28 13.75 13.84
N SER A 177 -18.42 13.36 13.26
CA SER A 177 -19.47 14.30 12.89
C SER A 177 -20.11 15.00 14.10
N GLU A 178 -20.39 14.26 15.17
CA GLU A 178 -20.98 14.81 16.38
C GLU A 178 -20.00 15.73 17.10
N LEU A 179 -18.71 15.36 17.13
CA LEU A 179 -17.65 16.19 17.69
C LEU A 179 -17.52 17.52 16.95
N ALA A 180 -17.59 17.50 15.61
CA ALA A 180 -17.55 18.71 14.79
C ALA A 180 -18.75 19.63 15.06
N ILE A 181 -19.96 19.07 15.14
CA ILE A 181 -21.17 19.82 15.49
C ILE A 181 -21.03 20.42 16.90
N ARG A 182 -20.57 19.62 17.87
CA ARG A 182 -20.36 20.07 19.25
C ARG A 182 -19.37 21.23 19.33
N GLN A 183 -18.24 21.14 18.60
CA GLN A 183 -17.25 22.21 18.53
C GLN A 183 -17.81 23.50 17.90
N SER A 184 -18.62 23.37 16.85
CA SER A 184 -19.31 24.51 16.25
C SER A 184 -20.25 25.19 17.24
N VAL A 185 -21.08 24.41 17.95
CA VAL A 185 -22.01 24.93 18.96
C VAL A 185 -21.25 25.56 20.14
N GLU A 186 -20.13 24.98 20.57
CA GLU A 186 -19.28 25.59 21.60
C GLU A 186 -18.71 26.94 21.15
N ALA A 187 -18.25 27.03 19.90
CA ALA A 187 -17.78 28.30 19.33
C ALA A 187 -18.90 29.34 19.30
N ASP A 188 -20.12 28.95 18.91
CA ASP A 188 -21.30 29.83 18.91
C ASP A 188 -21.64 30.30 20.33
N ILE A 189 -21.60 29.41 21.33
CA ILE A 189 -21.84 29.77 22.75
C ILE A 189 -20.80 30.79 23.24
N VAL A 190 -19.52 30.59 22.90
CA VAL A 190 -18.46 31.55 23.25
C VAL A 190 -18.69 32.89 22.55
N GLY A 191 -19.09 32.88 21.27
CA GLY A 191 -19.45 34.07 20.52
C GLY A 191 -20.64 34.82 21.13
N LEU A 192 -21.69 34.11 21.52
CA LEU A 192 -22.87 34.68 22.18
C LEU A 192 -22.53 35.27 23.55
N ARG A 193 -21.66 34.63 24.33
CA ARG A 193 -21.16 35.20 25.59
C ARG A 193 -20.43 36.52 25.37
N LYS A 194 -19.56 36.57 24.36
CA LYS A 194 -18.87 37.82 23.98
C LYS A 194 -19.87 38.90 23.55
N LEU A 195 -20.88 38.55 22.75
CA LEU A 195 -21.92 39.50 22.34
C LEU A 195 -22.71 40.03 23.55
N ILE A 196 -23.00 39.19 24.54
CA ILE A 196 -23.61 39.62 25.81
C ILE A 196 -22.70 40.61 26.54
N ASP A 197 -21.41 40.34 26.62
CA ASP A 197 -20.45 41.25 27.27
C ASP A 197 -20.33 42.59 26.52
N ASP A 198 -20.25 42.55 25.19
CA ASP A 198 -20.19 43.74 24.32
C ASP A 198 -21.47 44.59 24.43
N THR A 199 -22.65 43.94 24.44
CA THR A 199 -23.94 44.63 24.61
C THR A 199 -24.10 45.20 26.02
N ASN A 200 -23.63 44.50 27.05
CA ASN A 200 -23.62 45.01 28.42
C ASN A 200 -22.69 46.23 28.55
N MET A 201 -21.53 46.21 27.92
CA MET A 201 -20.60 47.33 27.91
C MET A 201 -21.20 48.55 27.20
N SER A 202 -21.85 48.34 26.05
CA SER A 202 -22.59 49.39 25.35
C SER A 202 -23.72 49.96 26.21
N ARG A 203 -24.49 49.10 26.89
CA ARG A 203 -25.53 49.51 27.84
C ARG A 203 -24.96 50.38 28.97
N MET A 204 -23.83 49.98 29.58
CA MET A 204 -23.17 50.74 30.64
C MET A 204 -22.66 52.11 30.14
N ASN A 205 -22.11 52.15 28.91
CA ASN A 205 -21.67 53.41 28.30
C ASN A 205 -22.85 54.38 28.08
N LEU A 206 -23.97 53.87 27.55
CA LEU A 206 -25.19 54.67 27.36
C LEU A 206 -25.81 55.10 28.70
N GLU A 207 -25.79 54.24 29.72
CA GLU A 207 -26.23 54.60 31.07
C GLU A 207 -25.37 55.73 31.66
N SER A 208 -24.04 55.67 31.46
CA SER A 208 -23.13 56.74 31.86
C SER A 208 -23.43 58.04 31.13
N GLU A 209 -23.63 58.01 29.80
CA GLU A 209 -23.95 59.19 29.00
C GLU A 209 -25.29 59.82 29.41
N ILE A 210 -26.30 59.00 29.71
CA ILE A 210 -27.57 59.45 30.25
C ILE A 210 -27.37 60.16 31.59
N GLU A 211 -26.52 59.62 32.47
CA GLU A 211 -26.29 60.22 33.78
C GLU A 211 -25.52 61.54 33.66
N THR A 212 -24.49 61.60 32.82
CA THR A 212 -23.77 62.87 32.54
C THR A 212 -24.70 63.94 31.98
N LEU A 213 -25.57 63.59 31.04
CA LEU A 213 -26.55 64.53 30.47
C LEU A 213 -27.58 65.00 31.51
N LYS A 214 -27.99 64.13 32.45
CA LYS A 214 -28.85 64.55 33.57
C LYS A 214 -28.14 65.51 34.51
N GLU A 215 -26.87 65.23 34.85
CA GLU A 215 -26.05 66.12 35.68
C GLU A 215 -25.89 67.49 35.01
N GLU A 216 -25.60 67.52 33.71
CA GLU A 216 -25.55 68.75 32.91
C GLU A 216 -26.88 69.52 32.95
N LEU A 217 -28.01 68.83 32.79
CA LEU A 217 -29.34 69.43 32.85
C LEU A 217 -29.62 70.04 34.23
N ILE A 218 -29.27 69.33 35.31
CA ILE A 218 -29.41 69.83 36.69
C ILE A 218 -28.52 71.07 36.89
N HIS A 219 -27.28 71.02 36.42
CA HIS A 219 -26.35 72.14 36.49
C HIS A 219 -26.88 73.36 35.74
N LEU A 220 -27.39 73.18 34.51
CA LEU A 220 -27.94 74.25 33.70
C LEU A 220 -29.19 74.87 34.34
N LYS A 221 -30.08 74.06 34.93
CA LYS A 221 -31.24 74.54 35.68
C LYS A 221 -30.82 75.37 36.90
N LYS A 222 -29.85 74.88 37.67
CA LYS A 222 -29.33 75.58 38.86
C LYS A 222 -28.67 76.91 38.47
N ASN A 223 -27.90 76.92 37.38
CA ASN A 223 -27.30 78.16 36.86
C ASN A 223 -28.37 79.16 36.44
N HIS A 224 -29.39 78.72 35.69
CA HIS A 224 -30.50 79.58 35.31
C HIS A 224 -31.27 80.12 36.53
N GLU A 225 -31.53 79.28 37.54
CA GLU A 225 -32.18 79.72 38.78
C GLU A 225 -31.34 80.76 39.52
N ASN A 226 -30.01 80.56 39.59
CA ASN A 226 -29.09 81.53 40.17
C ASN A 226 -29.08 82.86 39.38
N GLU A 227 -29.00 82.81 38.05
CA GLU A 227 -29.04 84.00 37.18
C GLU A 227 -30.37 84.77 37.34
N VAL A 228 -31.50 84.06 37.37
CA VAL A 228 -32.81 84.68 37.60
C VAL A 228 -32.87 85.30 38.99
N MET A 229 -32.32 84.64 40.01
CA MET A 229 -32.24 85.18 41.37
C MET A 229 -31.34 86.41 41.43
N GLU A 230 -30.19 86.39 40.75
CA GLU A 230 -29.29 87.53 40.65
C GLU A 230 -29.94 88.70 39.93
N LEU A 231 -30.62 88.47 38.80
CA LEU A 231 -31.39 89.50 38.10
C LEU A 231 -32.54 90.02 38.95
N ARG A 232 -33.24 89.16 39.70
CA ARG A 232 -34.27 89.61 40.66
C ARG A 232 -33.67 90.43 41.80
N ASN A 233 -32.49 90.06 42.30
CA ASN A 233 -31.76 90.83 43.30
C ASN A 233 -31.28 92.16 42.74
N GLN A 234 -30.78 92.20 41.50
CA GLN A 234 -30.43 93.43 40.80
C GLN A 234 -31.68 94.31 40.60
N ILE A 235 -32.83 93.74 40.24
CA ILE A 235 -34.09 94.47 40.12
C ILE A 235 -34.54 95.01 41.49
N ALA A 236 -34.44 94.20 42.56
CA ALA A 236 -34.77 94.61 43.92
C ALA A 236 -33.80 95.67 44.49
N GLN A 237 -32.51 95.57 44.17
CA GLN A 237 -31.49 96.58 44.48
C GLN A 237 -31.62 97.82 43.59
N SER A 238 -32.17 97.69 42.38
CA SER A 238 -32.54 98.80 41.49
C SER A 238 -33.87 99.44 41.87
N GLY A 239 -34.47 99.06 43.00
CA GLY A 239 -35.40 99.92 43.73
C GLY A 239 -34.73 101.27 43.96
N VAL A 240 -35.04 102.21 43.07
CA VAL A 240 -34.43 103.54 43.00
C VAL A 240 -34.58 104.25 44.35
N HIS A 241 -33.50 104.25 45.09
CA HIS A 241 -33.20 105.27 46.10
C HIS A 241 -31.80 105.79 45.80
N VAL A 242 -31.77 106.88 45.04
CA VAL A 242 -30.58 107.69 44.82
C VAL A 242 -30.43 108.57 46.06
N ASP A 243 -29.69 108.08 47.04
CA ASP A 243 -29.04 108.93 48.04
C ASP A 243 -27.55 108.95 47.76
N VAL A 244 -27.11 110.12 47.34
CA VAL A 244 -25.71 110.47 47.04
C VAL A 244 -25.00 110.65 48.38
N ASP A 245 -24.58 109.55 49.01
CA ASP A 245 -23.65 109.64 50.13
C ASP A 245 -22.23 109.59 49.59
N ALA A 246 -21.61 110.77 49.48
CA ALA A 246 -20.22 110.96 49.12
C ALA A 246 -19.37 110.77 50.39
N PRO A 247 -18.65 109.64 50.56
CA PRO A 247 -17.75 109.50 51.68
C PRO A 247 -16.52 110.39 51.42
N LYS A 248 -16.17 111.13 52.45
CA LYS A 248 -15.04 112.05 52.56
C LYS A 248 -13.79 111.50 51.88
N GLY A 249 -13.19 112.33 51.02
CA GLY A 249 -11.86 112.22 50.40
C GLY A 249 -11.09 110.97 50.77
N GLN A 250 -11.43 109.88 50.07
CA GLN A 250 -10.69 108.65 50.14
C GLN A 250 -9.31 108.93 49.54
N ASP A 251 -8.24 108.64 50.28
CA ASP A 251 -6.87 108.95 49.88
C ASP A 251 -6.58 108.33 48.51
N LEU A 252 -6.58 109.18 47.46
CA LEU A 252 -6.35 108.75 46.10
C LEU A 252 -5.01 108.01 45.98
N ALA A 253 -4.04 108.30 46.85
CA ALA A 253 -2.77 107.58 46.87
C ALA A 253 -2.96 106.13 47.32
N GLN A 254 -3.78 105.88 48.35
CA GLN A 254 -4.08 104.53 48.85
C GLN A 254 -4.92 103.72 47.85
N ILE A 255 -5.92 104.34 47.19
CA ILE A 255 -6.72 103.68 46.15
C ILE A 255 -5.88 103.37 44.92
N MET A 256 -5.06 104.32 44.45
CA MET A 256 -4.17 104.10 43.31
C MET A 256 -3.13 103.02 43.61
N ALA A 257 -2.66 102.93 44.87
CA ALA A 257 -1.79 101.85 45.33
C ALA A 257 -2.53 100.49 45.38
N GLU A 258 -3.78 100.44 45.87
CA GLU A 258 -4.60 99.22 45.85
C GLU A 258 -4.95 98.77 44.44
N ILE A 259 -5.28 99.70 43.53
CA ILE A 259 -5.55 99.40 42.12
C ILE A 259 -4.29 98.84 41.47
N ARG A 260 -3.12 99.45 41.68
CA ARG A 260 -1.84 98.91 41.22
C ARG A 260 -1.57 97.53 41.79
N ALA A 261 -1.75 97.31 43.09
CA ALA A 261 -1.56 96.01 43.73
C ALA A 261 -2.53 94.95 43.18
N LYS A 262 -3.78 95.31 42.87
CA LYS A 262 -4.76 94.41 42.23
C LYS A 262 -4.35 94.06 40.80
N TYR A 263 -3.89 95.03 40.01
CA TYR A 263 -3.40 94.77 38.65
C TYR A 263 -2.12 93.95 38.65
N GLU A 264 -1.20 94.20 39.58
CA GLU A 264 0.03 93.43 39.73
C GLU A 264 -0.27 91.98 40.14
N LYS A 265 -1.19 91.78 41.09
CA LYS A 265 -1.67 90.45 41.48
C LYS A 265 -2.40 89.73 40.33
N MET A 266 -3.20 90.45 39.55
CA MET A 266 -3.89 89.89 38.38
C MET A 266 -2.91 89.52 37.27
N ALA A 267 -1.90 90.35 37.01
CA ALA A 267 -0.85 90.07 36.05
C ALA A 267 0.00 88.86 36.47
N GLN A 268 0.37 88.76 37.74
CA GLN A 268 1.06 87.59 38.30
C GLN A 268 0.21 86.33 38.18
N LYS A 269 -1.06 86.39 38.59
CA LYS A 269 -1.98 85.25 38.49
C LYS A 269 -2.18 84.79 37.04
N ASN A 270 -2.35 85.72 36.10
CA ASN A 270 -2.50 85.41 34.69
C ASN A 270 -1.20 84.80 34.10
N GLN A 271 -0.03 85.26 34.55
CA GLN A 271 1.26 84.67 34.17
C GLN A 271 1.41 83.23 34.72
N GLU A 272 1.02 82.98 35.96
CA GLU A 272 1.02 81.65 36.58
C GLU A 272 0.03 80.71 35.89
N GLU A 273 -1.19 81.16 35.63
CA GLU A 273 -2.22 80.40 34.92
C GLU A 273 -1.77 80.06 33.49
N LEU A 274 -1.16 81.01 32.77
CA LEU A 274 -0.63 80.78 31.43
C LEU A 274 0.51 79.75 31.45
N LYS A 275 1.42 79.84 32.43
CA LYS A 275 2.50 78.84 32.60
C LYS A 275 1.93 77.45 32.90
N ALA A 276 1.00 77.36 33.85
CA ALA A 276 0.36 76.09 34.20
C ALA A 276 -0.41 75.48 33.03
N TRP A 277 -1.10 76.32 32.23
CA TRP A 277 -1.78 75.88 31.02
C TRP A 277 -0.81 75.37 29.96
N HIS A 278 0.29 76.08 29.71
CA HIS A 278 1.33 75.64 28.78
C HIS A 278 2.00 74.34 29.24
N GLU A 279 2.31 74.23 30.54
CA GLU A 279 2.91 73.03 31.11
C GLU A 279 1.95 71.84 31.01
N SER A 280 0.65 72.04 31.30
CA SER A 280 -0.38 71.03 31.08
C SER A 280 -0.45 70.58 29.62
N GLN A 281 -0.45 71.52 28.66
CA GLN A 281 -0.47 71.19 27.23
C GLN A 281 0.79 70.43 26.78
N ILE A 282 1.97 70.82 27.27
CA ILE A 282 3.22 70.10 26.97
C ILE A 282 3.16 68.68 27.53
N THR A 283 2.67 68.50 28.76
CA THR A 283 2.53 67.16 29.36
C THR A 283 1.53 66.30 28.60
N GLU A 284 0.39 66.86 28.19
CA GLU A 284 -0.62 66.15 27.40
C GLU A 284 -0.04 65.70 26.06
N VAL A 285 0.59 66.59 25.30
CA VAL A 285 1.26 66.25 24.04
C VAL A 285 2.35 65.20 24.26
N GLN A 286 3.15 65.31 25.32
CA GLN A 286 4.18 64.33 25.65
C GLN A 286 3.58 62.95 25.96
N THR A 287 2.46 62.89 26.68
CA THR A 287 1.75 61.62 26.94
C THR A 287 1.19 61.01 25.66
N GLN A 288 0.61 61.82 24.77
CA GLN A 288 0.12 61.33 23.48
C GLN A 288 1.27 60.84 22.58
N VAL A 289 2.40 61.55 22.54
CA VAL A 289 3.58 61.13 21.77
C VAL A 289 4.14 59.82 22.29
N THR A 290 4.22 59.64 23.61
CA THR A 290 4.71 58.37 24.21
C THR A 290 3.77 57.21 23.91
N GLN A 291 2.45 57.38 24.09
CA GLN A 291 1.45 56.37 23.73
C GLN A 291 1.49 56.00 22.24
N ASN A 292 1.54 57.00 21.35
CA ASN A 292 1.65 56.76 19.91
C ASN A 292 2.95 56.05 19.53
N THR A 293 4.07 56.38 20.20
CA THR A 293 5.36 55.73 19.97
C THR A 293 5.34 54.28 20.44
N GLU A 294 4.70 53.99 21.56
CA GLU A 294 4.51 52.62 22.06
C GLU A 294 3.60 51.79 21.14
N ALA A 295 2.47 52.36 20.72
CA ALA A 295 1.56 51.72 19.76
C ALA A 295 2.27 51.44 18.42
N LEU A 296 3.07 52.39 17.92
CA LEU A 296 3.86 52.22 16.70
C LEU A 296 4.90 51.10 16.84
N LYS A 297 5.59 51.04 17.99
CA LYS A 297 6.55 49.95 18.27
C LYS A 297 5.86 48.59 18.36
N GLY A 298 4.69 48.52 18.99
CA GLY A 298 3.86 47.31 19.05
C GLY A 298 3.45 46.81 17.67
N ALA A 299 2.90 47.70 16.84
CA ALA A 299 2.56 47.38 15.45
C ALA A 299 3.80 46.94 14.64
N GLN A 300 4.95 47.58 14.85
CA GLN A 300 6.19 47.18 14.18
C GLN A 300 6.68 45.79 14.61
N THR A 301 6.53 45.42 15.89
CA THR A 301 6.84 44.06 16.35
C THR A 301 5.89 43.03 15.76
N GLU A 302 4.59 43.31 15.72
CA GLU A 302 3.59 42.41 15.11
C GLU A 302 3.87 42.18 13.62
N VAL A 303 4.19 43.24 12.87
CA VAL A 303 4.58 43.13 11.45
C VAL A 303 5.82 42.26 11.28
N ASN A 304 6.83 42.39 12.16
CA ASN A 304 8.03 41.56 12.10
C ASN A 304 7.74 40.09 12.43
N ASP A 305 6.89 39.82 13.41
CA ASP A 305 6.49 38.47 13.77
C ASP A 305 5.67 37.80 12.66
N LEU A 306 4.71 38.53 12.06
CA LEU A 306 3.97 38.06 10.90
C LEU A 306 4.89 37.78 9.71
N ARG A 307 5.90 38.63 9.44
CA ARG A 307 6.92 38.37 8.41
C ARG A 307 7.72 37.10 8.68
N ARG A 308 8.10 36.84 9.94
CA ARG A 308 8.80 35.60 10.33
C ARG A 308 7.90 34.37 10.16
N GLN A 309 6.62 34.48 10.50
CA GLN A 309 5.65 33.40 10.30
C GLN A 309 5.48 33.09 8.81
N ILE A 310 5.34 34.11 7.95
CA ILE A 310 5.28 33.94 6.49
C ILE A 310 6.52 33.19 5.98
N GLN A 311 7.72 33.63 6.35
CA GLN A 311 8.96 32.96 5.93
C GLN A 311 9.02 31.50 6.40
N THR A 312 8.57 31.23 7.62
CA THR A 312 8.53 29.86 8.17
C THR A 312 7.57 28.97 7.37
N LEU A 313 6.38 29.49 7.07
CA LEU A 313 5.37 28.80 6.25
C LEU A 313 5.83 28.60 4.81
N GLU A 314 6.55 29.55 4.22
CA GLU A 314 7.15 29.41 2.88
C GLU A 314 8.19 28.30 2.84
N ILE A 315 9.06 28.22 3.86
CA ILE A 315 10.05 27.13 3.98
C ILE A 315 9.36 25.79 4.17
N GLU A 316 8.33 25.72 5.02
CA GLU A 316 7.56 24.50 5.22
C GLU A 316 6.89 24.05 3.91
N LEU A 317 6.26 24.98 3.19
CA LEU A 317 5.63 24.71 1.90
C LEU A 317 6.63 24.21 0.86
N GLU A 318 7.83 24.79 0.78
CA GLU A 318 8.87 24.32 -0.13
C GLU A 318 9.41 22.94 0.29
N SER A 319 9.57 22.70 1.59
CA SER A 319 9.95 21.38 2.10
C SER A 319 8.92 20.30 1.76
N GLN A 320 7.62 20.60 1.87
CA GLN A 320 6.53 19.69 1.50
C GLN A 320 6.49 19.43 0.00
N ARG A 321 6.76 20.46 -0.83
CA ARG A 321 6.91 20.27 -2.28
C ARG A 321 8.07 19.35 -2.62
N SER A 322 9.22 19.52 -1.96
CA SER A 322 10.38 18.64 -2.15
C SER A 322 10.09 17.19 -1.73
N LEU A 323 9.37 17.00 -0.61
CA LEU A 323 8.95 15.68 -0.14
C LEU A 323 7.99 15.04 -1.15
N LYS A 324 6.98 15.77 -1.62
CA LYS A 324 6.06 15.29 -2.66
C LYS A 324 6.81 14.85 -3.91
N ALA A 325 7.73 15.68 -4.42
CA ALA A 325 8.53 15.34 -5.59
C ALA A 325 9.36 14.06 -5.37
N SER A 326 9.94 13.88 -4.18
CA SER A 326 10.69 12.66 -3.84
C SER A 326 9.79 11.42 -3.80
N LEU A 327 8.59 11.52 -3.21
CA LEU A 327 7.63 10.43 -3.14
C LEU A 327 7.12 10.04 -4.54
N GLU A 328 6.76 11.01 -5.37
CA GLU A 328 6.40 10.77 -6.76
C GLU A 328 7.55 10.13 -7.56
N GLY A 329 8.80 10.51 -7.28
CA GLY A 329 9.98 9.87 -7.85
C GLY A 329 10.07 8.40 -7.44
N THR A 330 9.96 8.10 -6.15
CA THR A 330 9.98 6.72 -5.66
C THR A 330 8.84 5.88 -6.20
N LEU A 331 7.65 6.46 -6.37
CA LEU A 331 6.50 5.79 -6.97
C LEU A 331 6.80 5.40 -8.42
N ARG A 332 7.28 6.34 -9.24
CA ARG A 332 7.68 6.05 -10.64
C ARG A 332 8.77 4.98 -10.70
N ASP A 333 9.76 5.03 -9.82
CA ASP A 333 10.83 4.01 -9.76
C ASP A 333 10.29 2.62 -9.36
N THR A 334 9.28 2.56 -8.49
CA THR A 334 8.62 1.29 -8.17
C THR A 334 7.77 0.78 -9.32
N GLU A 335 7.00 1.65 -9.99
CA GLU A 335 6.19 1.29 -11.15
C GLU A 335 7.06 0.76 -12.29
N ILE A 336 8.18 1.42 -12.60
CA ILE A 336 9.13 0.97 -13.63
C ILE A 336 9.69 -0.41 -13.27
N ARG A 337 10.09 -0.64 -12.00
CA ARG A 337 10.58 -1.96 -11.56
C ARG A 337 9.54 -3.05 -11.72
N TYR A 338 8.30 -2.81 -11.28
CA TYR A 338 7.22 -3.79 -11.45
C TYR A 338 6.89 -4.04 -12.92
N ASN A 339 6.91 -3.01 -13.76
CA ASN A 339 6.73 -3.19 -15.21
C ASN A 339 7.83 -4.07 -15.80
N MET A 340 9.09 -3.86 -15.43
CA MET A 340 10.21 -4.71 -15.86
C MET A 340 10.06 -6.16 -15.37
N GLU A 341 9.61 -6.37 -14.14
CA GLU A 341 9.33 -7.71 -13.61
C GLU A 341 8.18 -8.40 -14.37
N ILE A 342 7.11 -7.67 -14.68
CA ILE A 342 5.98 -8.17 -15.48
C ILE A 342 6.45 -8.53 -16.90
N GLU A 343 7.25 -7.68 -17.54
CA GLU A 343 7.83 -7.96 -18.87
C GLU A 343 8.71 -9.21 -18.84
N SER A 344 9.53 -9.38 -17.79
CA SER A 344 10.35 -10.57 -17.61
C SER A 344 9.50 -11.84 -17.45
N LEU A 345 8.46 -11.78 -16.60
CA LEU A 345 7.54 -12.91 -16.41
C LEU A 345 6.76 -13.23 -17.69
N ASN A 346 6.32 -12.22 -18.43
CA ASN A 346 5.67 -12.40 -19.74
C ASN A 346 6.62 -13.07 -20.75
N SER A 347 7.91 -12.71 -20.77
CA SER A 347 8.88 -13.38 -21.62
C SER A 347 9.05 -14.86 -21.28
N VAL A 348 9.03 -15.21 -19.99
CA VAL A 348 9.09 -16.62 -19.54
C VAL A 348 7.82 -17.36 -19.94
N LEU A 349 6.65 -16.72 -19.73
CA LEU A 349 5.36 -17.29 -20.10
C LEU A 349 5.28 -17.58 -21.60
N LEU A 350 5.68 -16.63 -22.44
CA LEU A 350 5.73 -16.81 -23.90
C LEU A 350 6.69 -17.94 -24.30
N GLY A 351 7.84 -18.07 -23.62
CA GLY A 351 8.76 -19.19 -23.83
C GLY A 351 8.13 -20.55 -23.52
N LEU A 352 7.48 -20.67 -22.37
CA LEU A 352 6.78 -21.90 -21.96
C LEU A 352 5.59 -22.22 -22.88
N GLU A 353 4.84 -21.21 -23.33
CA GLU A 353 3.77 -21.40 -24.32
C GLU A 353 4.32 -21.92 -25.65
N ALA A 354 5.45 -21.37 -26.12
CA ALA A 354 6.12 -21.85 -27.32
C ALA A 354 6.56 -23.32 -27.17
N GLU A 355 7.21 -23.68 -26.06
CA GLU A 355 7.59 -25.08 -25.77
C GLU A 355 6.39 -26.03 -25.74
N LEU A 356 5.28 -25.61 -25.12
CA LEU A 356 4.04 -26.39 -25.05
C LEU A 356 3.45 -26.61 -26.45
N THR A 357 3.41 -25.57 -27.28
CA THR A 357 2.95 -25.71 -28.68
C THR A 357 3.85 -26.63 -29.49
N GLN A 358 5.18 -26.56 -29.30
CA GLN A 358 6.12 -27.45 -29.96
C GLN A 358 5.92 -28.92 -29.53
N LEU A 359 5.74 -29.18 -28.22
CA LEU A 359 5.46 -30.53 -27.73
C LEU A 359 4.15 -31.08 -28.28
N ARG A 360 3.09 -30.26 -28.36
CA ARG A 360 1.82 -30.67 -28.99
C ARG A 360 2.00 -31.04 -30.46
N ASN A 361 2.75 -30.24 -31.22
CA ASN A 361 3.05 -30.54 -32.62
C ASN A 361 3.86 -31.84 -32.76
N ASN A 362 4.85 -32.06 -31.89
CA ASN A 362 5.64 -33.29 -31.89
C ASN A 362 4.79 -34.52 -31.58
N ILE A 363 3.88 -34.43 -30.60
CA ILE A 363 2.94 -35.53 -30.29
C ILE A 363 2.05 -35.82 -31.49
N GLN A 364 1.54 -34.77 -32.16
CA GLN A 364 0.70 -34.93 -33.34
C GLN A 364 1.47 -35.61 -34.49
N LEU A 365 2.72 -35.21 -34.74
CA LEU A 365 3.58 -35.84 -35.75
C LEU A 365 3.85 -37.31 -35.41
N GLN A 366 4.23 -37.61 -34.17
CA GLN A 366 4.44 -39.00 -33.73
C GLN A 366 3.17 -39.83 -33.89
N SER A 367 2.00 -39.29 -33.55
CA SER A 367 0.72 -39.99 -33.74
C SER A 367 0.48 -40.35 -35.20
N GLN A 368 0.80 -39.44 -36.13
CA GLN A 368 0.68 -39.70 -37.57
C GLN A 368 1.68 -40.75 -38.05
N GLU A 369 2.93 -40.70 -37.57
CA GLU A 369 3.95 -41.71 -37.88
C GLU A 369 3.55 -43.10 -37.35
N TYR A 370 3.02 -43.18 -36.14
CA TYR A 370 2.49 -44.42 -35.57
C TYR A 370 1.31 -44.97 -36.38
N GLU A 371 0.39 -44.13 -36.82
CA GLU A 371 -0.72 -44.53 -37.67
C GLU A 371 -0.22 -45.05 -39.04
N ALA A 372 0.76 -44.38 -39.65
CA ALA A 372 1.38 -44.83 -40.88
C ALA A 372 2.08 -46.19 -40.73
N LEU A 373 2.81 -46.40 -39.63
CA LEU A 373 3.48 -47.66 -39.32
C LEU A 373 2.47 -48.78 -39.01
N LEU A 374 1.38 -48.46 -38.33
CA LEU A 374 0.29 -49.41 -38.10
C LEU A 374 -0.34 -49.85 -39.43
N ASN A 375 -0.57 -48.90 -40.34
CA ASN A 375 -1.10 -49.19 -41.67
C ASN A 375 -0.18 -50.08 -42.50
N THR A 376 1.15 -49.86 -42.45
CA THR A 376 2.11 -50.75 -43.14
C THR A 376 2.16 -52.13 -42.49
N LYS A 377 2.13 -52.21 -41.15
CA LYS A 377 2.03 -53.49 -40.42
C LYS A 377 0.79 -54.28 -40.85
N MET A 378 -0.38 -53.63 -40.90
CA MET A 378 -1.63 -54.29 -41.32
C MET A 378 -1.55 -54.81 -42.76
N LYS A 379 -0.90 -54.06 -43.68
CA LYS A 379 -0.67 -54.53 -45.06
C LYS A 379 0.24 -55.76 -45.10
N LEU A 380 1.35 -55.72 -44.38
CA LEU A 380 2.29 -56.85 -44.30
C LEU A 380 1.65 -58.08 -43.64
N GLU A 381 0.83 -57.91 -42.60
CA GLU A 381 0.07 -59.01 -41.99
C GLU A 381 -0.91 -59.64 -42.98
N ALA A 382 -1.56 -58.83 -43.83
CA ALA A 382 -2.41 -59.35 -44.91
C ALA A 382 -1.60 -60.12 -45.97
N GLU A 383 -0.43 -59.63 -46.37
CA GLU A 383 0.48 -60.33 -47.28
C GLU A 383 0.99 -61.65 -46.68
N ILE A 384 1.36 -61.68 -45.39
CA ILE A 384 1.76 -62.91 -44.71
C ILE A 384 0.59 -63.91 -44.67
N ALA A 385 -0.64 -63.44 -44.43
CA ALA A 385 -1.82 -64.30 -44.45
C ALA A 385 -2.06 -64.92 -45.83
N THR A 386 -1.91 -64.15 -46.91
CA THR A 386 -2.01 -64.69 -48.28
C THR A 386 -0.88 -65.66 -48.59
N TYR A 387 0.37 -65.37 -48.17
CA TYR A 387 1.49 -66.30 -48.34
C TYR A 387 1.27 -67.61 -47.57
N ARG A 388 0.75 -67.57 -46.33
CA ARG A 388 0.39 -68.77 -45.58
C ARG A 388 -0.66 -69.61 -46.30
N ARG A 389 -1.71 -68.97 -46.82
CA ARG A 389 -2.76 -69.64 -47.59
C ARG A 389 -2.24 -70.36 -48.84
N LEU A 390 -1.30 -69.73 -49.55
CA LEU A 390 -0.62 -70.34 -50.71
C LEU A 390 0.28 -71.53 -50.33
N LEU A 391 0.97 -71.45 -49.18
CA LEU A 391 1.84 -72.52 -48.68
C LEU A 391 1.06 -73.71 -48.11
N ASP A 392 -0.09 -73.47 -47.50
CA ASP A 392 -0.99 -74.52 -46.97
C ASP A 392 -1.75 -75.28 -48.07
N GLY A 393 -1.57 -74.90 -49.34
CA GLY A 393 -2.08 -75.64 -50.49
C GLY A 393 -3.59 -75.47 -50.74
N GLU A 394 -4.20 -74.41 -50.21
CA GLU A 394 -5.58 -74.06 -50.57
C GLU A 394 -5.65 -73.54 -52.02
N ASP A 395 -6.49 -74.17 -52.84
CA ASP A 395 -6.71 -73.78 -54.24
C ASP A 395 -7.21 -72.33 -54.35
N PHE A 396 -6.48 -71.52 -55.12
CA PHE A 396 -6.83 -70.13 -55.40
C PHE A 396 -8.07 -70.09 -56.31
N THR A 397 -9.26 -70.01 -55.71
CA THR A 397 -10.50 -69.85 -56.47
C THR A 397 -10.64 -68.40 -56.95
N LEU A 398 -11.15 -68.22 -58.17
CA LEU A 398 -11.30 -66.92 -58.87
C LEU A 398 -12.15 -65.88 -58.09
N GLN A 399 -12.80 -66.30 -57.01
CA GLN A 399 -13.62 -65.48 -56.13
C GLN A 399 -12.78 -64.58 -55.21
N ASP A 400 -11.57 -64.99 -54.80
CA ASP A 400 -10.70 -64.21 -53.92
C ASP A 400 -10.09 -62.96 -54.59
N ALA A 401 -10.06 -62.92 -55.93
CA ALA A 401 -9.60 -61.75 -56.69
C ALA A 401 -10.67 -60.63 -56.80
N LEU A 402 -11.94 -60.94 -56.50
CA LEU A 402 -13.07 -60.02 -56.65
C LEU A 402 -13.42 -59.24 -55.36
N ASP A 403 -12.84 -59.59 -54.20
CA ASP A 403 -13.14 -58.95 -52.91
C ASP A 403 -12.38 -57.64 -52.66
N GLN A 404 -11.95 -56.95 -53.72
CA GLN A 404 -11.48 -55.58 -53.57
C GLN A 404 -12.66 -54.61 -53.44
N LYS A 405 -12.81 -54.14 -52.19
CA LYS A 405 -13.35 -52.82 -51.78
C LYS A 405 -14.85 -52.76 -51.46
N SER A 406 -15.27 -53.39 -50.36
CA SER A 406 -16.42 -52.86 -49.60
C SER A 406 -15.98 -51.63 -48.80
N VAL A 407 -16.23 -50.45 -49.36
CA VAL A 407 -16.04 -49.18 -48.63
C VAL A 407 -17.14 -49.11 -47.56
N LYS A 408 -16.80 -49.48 -46.31
CA LYS A 408 -17.66 -49.22 -45.16
C LYS A 408 -17.50 -47.75 -44.76
N THR A 409 -18.46 -46.92 -45.15
CA THR A 409 -18.49 -45.49 -44.80
C THR A 409 -18.83 -45.35 -43.32
N LYS A 410 -17.86 -44.96 -42.49
CA LYS A 410 -18.12 -44.60 -41.08
C LYS A 410 -18.36 -43.10 -41.01
N VAL A 411 -19.52 -42.68 -40.51
CA VAL A 411 -19.82 -41.27 -40.26
C VAL A 411 -19.50 -40.99 -38.80
N MET A 412 -18.54 -40.08 -38.59
CA MET A 412 -18.11 -39.66 -37.26
C MET A 412 -18.68 -38.26 -36.99
N THR A 413 -19.60 -38.17 -36.03
CA THR A 413 -20.23 -36.89 -35.66
C THR A 413 -19.57 -36.40 -34.38
N VAL A 414 -18.92 -35.24 -34.47
CA VAL A 414 -18.25 -34.59 -33.34
C VAL A 414 -19.13 -33.44 -32.86
N THR A 415 -19.62 -33.51 -31.63
CA THR A 415 -20.35 -32.42 -31.00
C THR A 415 -19.46 -31.74 -29.96
N GLN A 416 -19.30 -30.43 -30.11
CA GLN A 416 -18.45 -29.60 -29.27
C GLN A 416 -19.29 -28.50 -28.63
N THR A 417 -19.21 -28.39 -27.32
CA THR A 417 -19.91 -27.33 -26.55
C THR A 417 -18.90 -26.26 -26.14
N LEU A 418 -19.14 -25.04 -26.61
CA LEU A 418 -18.32 -23.85 -26.35
C LEU A 418 -19.03 -22.95 -25.34
N VAL A 419 -18.29 -22.50 -24.32
CA VAL A 419 -18.73 -21.41 -23.41
C VAL A 419 -17.63 -20.37 -23.44
N ASP A 420 -17.99 -19.10 -23.71
CA ASP A 420 -17.08 -17.96 -23.84
C ASP A 420 -15.87 -18.19 -24.78
N GLY A 421 -16.11 -18.87 -25.91
CA GLY A 421 -15.08 -19.11 -26.94
C GLY A 421 -14.03 -20.17 -26.57
N LYS A 422 -14.13 -20.81 -25.40
CA LYS A 422 -13.27 -21.95 -25.01
C LYS A 422 -14.07 -23.26 -24.98
N VAL A 423 -13.44 -24.32 -25.46
CA VAL A 423 -14.05 -25.66 -25.57
C VAL A 423 -14.02 -26.32 -24.19
N VAL A 424 -15.19 -26.57 -23.61
CA VAL A 424 -15.31 -27.15 -22.25
C VAL A 424 -15.57 -28.66 -22.29
N SER A 425 -16.19 -29.17 -23.35
CA SER A 425 -16.29 -30.62 -23.59
C SER A 425 -16.48 -30.94 -25.07
N SER A 426 -15.87 -32.04 -25.51
CA SER A 426 -16.05 -32.62 -26.85
C SER A 426 -16.44 -34.08 -26.71
N SER A 427 -17.53 -34.49 -27.36
CA SER A 427 -17.94 -35.90 -27.44
C SER A 427 -17.92 -36.36 -28.89
N THR A 428 -17.34 -37.52 -29.15
CA THR A 428 -17.23 -38.12 -30.48
C THR A 428 -18.05 -39.40 -30.54
N GLU A 429 -19.05 -39.42 -31.42
CA GLU A 429 -19.87 -40.62 -31.63
C GLU A 429 -19.66 -41.12 -33.06
N THR A 430 -19.27 -42.39 -33.19
CA THR A 430 -18.94 -43.01 -34.48
C THR A 430 -20.01 -44.03 -34.83
N LYS A 431 -20.77 -43.79 -35.91
CA LYS A 431 -21.72 -44.76 -36.44
C LYS A 431 -21.19 -45.38 -37.73
N ASN A 432 -21.21 -46.71 -37.79
CA ASN A 432 -20.93 -47.46 -39.00
C ASN A 432 -22.22 -47.51 -39.83
N LEU A 433 -22.20 -47.08 -41.10
CA LEU A 433 -23.29 -47.30 -42.05
C LEU A 433 -23.15 -48.66 -42.74
#